data_AF-A0A8T2KXJ0-F1
#
_entry.id   AF-A0A8T2KXJ0-F1
#
_cell.length_a   1.000
_cell.length_b   1.000
_cell.length_c   1.000
_cell.angle_alpha   90.00
_cell.angle_beta   90.00
_cell.angle_gamma   90.00
#
_symmetry.space_group_name_H-M   'P 1'
#
loop_
_entity.id
_entity.type
_entity.pdbx_description
1 polymer ?
#
loop_
_entity_poly.entity_id
_entity_poly.type
_entity_poly.pdbx_seq_one_letter_code
_entity_poly.pdbx_strand_id
1 'polypeptide(L)'
;MDTEMMPKFTSKDEEIEYWKNLSLKYKKSYHDAQEELQEFQEGSRELEAELEAQLGQAEHRIRDLQAENQRLKCEVDNLKEKLEQQYAQSYKQISVLEDDLGQTRCIKEQLHKYVRELEQANDDLERAKRATITSLEDFEQRLNQAIERNAFLESELDEKESLLVSVQRLKDEARDLRQELAVRERTTDVTRMSAPSSPTLDTDKMDTAVQASLSLPATPVGKTIEHPFMSQKVLTNGCGSSPLTPSARISALNIVGDLLRKVGALESKLAACRNFAKDQAARKNYSTGNGNLINSNATKFSHSLHTTYFDKATVNGLDPGALTAMASPRTVSPPSMLPLSV
;
A
#
# COMPACT_ATOMS: atom_id res chain seq x y z
N MET A 1 -110.48 -23.25 -16.12
CA MET A 1 -111.38 -24.36 -16.48
C MET A 1 -112.57 -23.74 -17.17
N ASP A 2 -112.35 -23.19 -18.36
CA ASP A 2 -113.45 -22.67 -19.16
C ASP A 2 -114.20 -23.88 -19.69
N THR A 3 -115.44 -24.03 -19.24
CA THR A 3 -116.33 -25.09 -19.70
C THR A 3 -116.72 -24.70 -21.11
N GLU A 4 -115.99 -25.22 -22.10
CA GLU A 4 -116.32 -25.03 -23.52
C GLU A 4 -117.74 -25.55 -23.76
N MET A 5 -118.68 -24.62 -23.80
CA MET A 5 -120.06 -24.89 -24.20
C MET A 5 -120.01 -25.48 -25.61
N MET A 6 -120.42 -26.74 -25.74
CA MET A 6 -120.46 -27.45 -27.01
C MET A 6 -121.29 -26.60 -28.01
N PRO A 7 -120.69 -26.10 -29.10
CA PRO A 7 -121.38 -25.20 -30.00
C PRO A 7 -122.60 -25.90 -30.59
N LYS A 8 -123.74 -25.20 -30.64
CA LYS A 8 -124.95 -25.72 -31.30
C LYS A 8 -124.91 -25.34 -32.77
N PHE A 9 -124.97 -26.34 -33.64
CA PHE A 9 -124.88 -26.16 -35.09
C PHE A 9 -126.26 -26.15 -35.73
N THR A 10 -126.45 -25.31 -36.74
CA THR A 10 -127.72 -25.19 -37.49
C THR A 10 -127.80 -26.14 -38.68
N SER A 11 -126.65 -26.67 -39.13
CA SER A 11 -126.49 -27.65 -40.21
C SER A 11 -125.32 -28.59 -39.91
N LYS A 12 -125.36 -29.83 -40.43
CA LYS A 12 -124.22 -30.75 -40.36
C LYS A 12 -122.96 -30.20 -41.04
N ASP A 13 -123.12 -29.39 -42.08
CA ASP A 13 -121.97 -28.78 -42.77
C ASP A 13 -121.27 -27.74 -41.88
N GLU A 14 -122.03 -26.99 -41.08
CA GLU A 14 -121.50 -25.99 -40.14
C GLU A 14 -120.74 -26.66 -38.98
N GLU A 15 -121.23 -27.81 -38.50
CA GLU A 15 -120.53 -28.65 -37.53
C GLU A 15 -119.19 -29.19 -38.07
N ILE A 16 -119.20 -29.73 -39.30
CA ILE A 16 -118.00 -30.22 -39.97
C ILE A 16 -116.98 -29.09 -40.15
N GLU A 17 -117.44 -27.91 -40.59
CA GLU A 17 -116.57 -26.75 -40.81
C GLU A 17 -115.98 -26.21 -39.49
N TYR A 18 -116.77 -26.17 -38.41
CA TYR A 18 -116.26 -25.80 -37.08
C TYR A 18 -115.17 -26.76 -36.60
N TRP A 19 -115.42 -28.07 -36.58
CA TRP A 19 -114.43 -29.05 -36.12
C TRP A 19 -113.20 -29.10 -37.02
N LYS A 20 -113.37 -28.90 -38.34
CA LYS A 20 -112.26 -28.77 -39.28
C LYS A 20 -111.40 -27.56 -38.94
N ASN A 21 -112.00 -26.38 -38.73
CA ASN A 21 -111.28 -25.16 -38.34
C ASN A 21 -110.62 -25.30 -36.96
N LEU A 22 -111.29 -25.93 -35.99
CA LEU A 22 -110.74 -26.17 -34.65
C LEU A 22 -109.53 -27.13 -34.71
N SER A 23 -109.63 -28.22 -35.49
CA SER A 23 -108.51 -29.14 -35.70
C SER A 23 -107.33 -28.45 -36.41
N LEU A 24 -107.61 -27.57 -37.38
CA LEU A 24 -106.58 -26.78 -38.06
C LEU A 24 -105.88 -25.83 -37.08
N LYS A 25 -106.65 -25.17 -36.20
CA LYS A 25 -106.13 -24.28 -35.15
C LYS A 25 -105.25 -25.04 -34.16
N TYR A 26 -105.69 -26.19 -33.66
CA TYR A 26 -104.88 -27.01 -32.74
C TYR A 26 -103.64 -27.58 -33.44
N LYS A 27 -103.75 -28.01 -34.70
CA LYS A 27 -102.59 -28.46 -35.48
C LYS A 27 -101.57 -27.33 -35.65
N LYS A 28 -102.02 -26.12 -35.95
CA LYS A 28 -101.14 -24.94 -36.02
C LYS A 28 -100.49 -24.66 -34.67
N SER A 29 -101.27 -24.58 -33.59
CA SER A 29 -100.72 -24.32 -32.25
C SER A 29 -99.73 -25.40 -31.79
N TYR A 30 -99.95 -26.67 -32.15
CA TYR A 30 -99.00 -27.75 -31.91
C TYR A 30 -97.71 -27.54 -32.69
N HIS A 31 -97.80 -27.17 -33.98
CA HIS A 31 -96.64 -26.91 -34.80
C HIS A 31 -95.84 -25.70 -34.30
N ASP A 32 -96.51 -24.61 -33.94
CA ASP A 32 -95.88 -23.41 -33.39
C ASP A 32 -95.14 -23.74 -32.08
N ALA A 33 -95.77 -24.52 -31.17
CA ALA A 33 -95.13 -24.96 -29.92
C ALA A 33 -93.96 -25.95 -30.15
N GLN A 34 -94.03 -26.78 -31.20
CA GLN A 34 -92.95 -27.67 -31.58
C GLN A 34 -91.74 -26.88 -32.11
N GLU A 35 -91.97 -25.87 -32.95
CA GLU A 35 -90.92 -24.97 -33.45
C GLU A 35 -90.29 -24.18 -32.30
N GLU A 36 -91.09 -23.60 -31.40
CA GLU A 36 -90.59 -22.87 -30.22
C GLU A 36 -89.72 -23.76 -29.32
N LEU A 37 -90.13 -25.00 -29.07
CA LEU A 37 -89.33 -25.96 -28.32
C LEU A 37 -88.00 -26.28 -29.03
N GLN A 38 -88.02 -26.42 -30.36
CA GLN A 38 -86.81 -26.68 -31.13
C GLN A 38 -85.84 -25.50 -31.06
N GLU A 39 -86.33 -24.27 -31.27
CA GLU A 39 -85.52 -23.05 -31.14
C GLU A 39 -84.92 -22.91 -29.74
N PHE A 40 -85.69 -23.20 -28.69
CA PHE A 40 -85.20 -23.17 -27.31
C PHE A 40 -84.10 -24.21 -27.06
N GLN A 41 -84.27 -25.43 -27.60
CA GLN A 41 -83.27 -26.49 -27.48
C GLN A 41 -81.98 -26.18 -28.24
N GLU A 42 -82.10 -25.60 -29.45
CA GLU A 42 -80.95 -25.16 -30.25
C GLU A 42 -80.22 -24.01 -29.56
N GLY A 43 -80.94 -22.98 -29.12
CA GLY A 43 -80.35 -21.85 -28.38
C GLY A 43 -79.70 -22.24 -27.06
N SER A 44 -80.28 -23.21 -26.33
CA SER A 44 -79.65 -23.75 -25.10
C SER A 44 -78.34 -24.46 -25.41
N ARG A 45 -78.30 -25.25 -26.49
CA ARG A 45 -77.10 -25.97 -26.91
C ARG A 45 -75.99 -25.03 -27.39
N GLU A 46 -76.34 -23.96 -28.11
CA GLU A 46 -75.39 -22.93 -28.52
C GLU A 46 -74.81 -22.19 -27.30
N LEU A 47 -75.65 -21.85 -26.32
CA LEU A 47 -75.21 -21.22 -25.08
C LEU A 47 -74.28 -22.14 -24.27
N GLU A 48 -74.63 -23.42 -24.15
CA GLU A 48 -73.77 -24.43 -23.50
C GLU A 48 -72.40 -24.52 -24.19
N ALA A 49 -72.38 -24.58 -25.53
CA ALA A 49 -71.14 -24.62 -26.29
C ALA A 49 -70.27 -23.36 -26.09
N GLU A 50 -70.87 -22.18 -26.01
CA GLU A 50 -70.17 -20.93 -25.72
C GLU A 50 -69.59 -20.92 -24.28
N LEU A 51 -70.35 -21.40 -23.30
CA LEU A 51 -69.88 -21.53 -21.91
C LEU A 51 -68.74 -22.55 -21.79
N GLU A 52 -68.82 -23.68 -22.49
CA GLU A 52 -67.74 -24.67 -22.55
C GLU A 52 -66.48 -24.10 -23.22
N ALA A 53 -66.63 -23.32 -24.29
CA ALA A 53 -65.52 -22.65 -24.96
C ALA A 53 -64.84 -21.63 -24.02
N GLN A 54 -65.62 -20.83 -23.29
CA GLN A 54 -65.09 -19.87 -22.31
C GLN A 54 -64.39 -20.57 -21.15
N LEU A 55 -64.97 -21.66 -20.63
CA LEU A 55 -64.35 -22.47 -19.58
C LEU A 55 -63.02 -23.06 -20.06
N GLY A 56 -62.99 -23.64 -21.27
CA GLY A 56 -61.77 -24.19 -21.85
C GLY A 56 -60.66 -23.15 -22.06
N GLN A 57 -61.03 -21.94 -22.50
CA GLN A 57 -60.08 -20.82 -22.60
C GLN A 57 -59.55 -20.38 -21.23
N ALA A 58 -60.42 -20.30 -20.22
CA ALA A 58 -60.03 -19.94 -18.85
C ALA A 58 -59.08 -21.00 -18.25
N GLU A 59 -59.39 -22.29 -18.41
CA GLU A 59 -58.55 -23.40 -17.98
C GLU A 59 -57.19 -23.42 -18.70
N HIS A 60 -57.17 -23.12 -20.00
CA HIS A 60 -55.91 -22.99 -20.75
C HIS A 60 -55.07 -21.85 -20.20
N ARG A 61 -55.67 -20.66 -19.98
CA ARG A 61 -54.98 -19.50 -19.41
C ARG A 61 -54.43 -19.79 -18.01
N ILE A 62 -55.18 -20.53 -17.18
CA ILE A 62 -54.72 -20.95 -15.85
C ILE A 62 -53.50 -21.86 -15.98
N ARG A 63 -53.51 -22.84 -16.89
CA ARG A 63 -52.37 -23.73 -17.14
C ARG A 63 -51.12 -22.96 -17.58
N ASP A 64 -51.27 -22.01 -18.49
CA ASP A 64 -50.16 -21.20 -18.98
C ASP A 64 -49.56 -20.32 -17.85
N LEU A 65 -50.42 -19.67 -17.05
CA LEU A 65 -49.98 -18.89 -15.90
C LEU A 65 -49.31 -19.76 -14.84
N GLN A 66 -49.77 -20.99 -14.62
CA GLN A 66 -49.13 -21.94 -13.71
C GLN A 66 -47.75 -22.38 -14.22
N ALA A 67 -47.60 -22.67 -15.51
CA ALA A 67 -46.32 -23.02 -16.11
C ALA A 67 -45.32 -21.86 -16.00
N GLU A 68 -45.77 -20.63 -16.27
CA GLU A 68 -44.93 -19.44 -16.13
C GLU A 68 -44.56 -19.18 -14.66
N ASN A 69 -45.49 -19.38 -13.72
CA ASN A 69 -45.20 -19.26 -12.30
C ASN A 69 -44.15 -20.28 -11.83
N GLN A 70 -44.22 -21.52 -12.32
CA GLN A 70 -43.21 -22.56 -12.05
C GLN A 70 -41.85 -22.17 -12.65
N ARG A 71 -41.83 -21.67 -13.89
CA ARG A 71 -40.61 -21.19 -14.54
C ARG A 71 -39.95 -20.08 -13.73
N LEU A 72 -40.72 -19.08 -13.31
CA LEU A 72 -40.25 -17.96 -12.49
C LEU A 72 -39.76 -18.42 -11.12
N LYS A 73 -40.42 -19.40 -10.48
CA LYS A 73 -39.94 -20.00 -9.22
C LYS A 73 -38.57 -20.65 -9.39
N CYS A 74 -38.40 -21.47 -10.43
CA CYS A 74 -37.11 -22.08 -10.73
C CYS A 74 -36.02 -21.03 -11.01
N GLU A 75 -36.37 -19.95 -11.71
CA GLU A 75 -35.44 -18.83 -11.98
C GLU A 75 -35.03 -18.11 -10.69
N VAL A 76 -35.99 -17.84 -9.79
CA VAL A 76 -35.72 -17.26 -8.46
C VAL A 76 -34.80 -18.16 -7.64
N ASP A 77 -35.04 -19.46 -7.61
CA ASP A 77 -34.22 -20.39 -6.83
C ASP A 77 -32.80 -20.51 -7.40
N ASN A 78 -32.65 -20.51 -8.74
CA ASN A 78 -31.35 -20.46 -9.40
C ASN A 78 -30.57 -19.18 -9.07
N LEU A 79 -31.25 -18.02 -9.08
CA LEU A 79 -30.63 -16.75 -8.72
C LEU A 79 -30.21 -16.70 -7.25
N LYS A 80 -31.01 -17.28 -6.34
CA LYS A 80 -30.64 -17.41 -4.92
C LYS A 80 -29.42 -18.31 -4.74
N GLU A 81 -29.37 -19.47 -5.41
CA GLU A 81 -28.22 -20.37 -5.35
C GLU A 81 -26.94 -19.70 -5.84
N LYS A 82 -27.01 -18.99 -6.98
CA LYS A 82 -25.88 -18.21 -7.50
C LYS A 82 -25.45 -17.12 -6.53
N LEU A 83 -26.40 -16.40 -5.94
CA LEU A 83 -26.10 -15.35 -4.97
C LEU A 83 -25.39 -15.92 -3.73
N GLU A 84 -25.89 -17.03 -3.20
CA GLU A 84 -25.27 -17.73 -2.07
C GLU A 84 -23.86 -18.21 -2.40
N GLN A 85 -23.67 -18.78 -3.59
CA GLN A 85 -22.35 -19.21 -4.07
C GLN A 85 -21.37 -18.04 -4.18
N GLN A 86 -21.83 -16.88 -4.69
CA GLN A 86 -21.02 -15.67 -4.76
C GLN A 86 -20.68 -15.12 -3.36
N TYR A 87 -21.65 -15.12 -2.43
CA TYR A 87 -21.38 -14.73 -1.04
C TYR A 87 -20.36 -15.65 -0.37
N ALA A 88 -20.51 -16.96 -0.50
CA ALA A 88 -19.57 -17.92 0.05
C ALA A 88 -18.16 -17.77 -0.54
N GLN A 89 -18.06 -17.50 -1.86
CA GLN A 89 -16.78 -17.25 -2.51
C GLN A 89 -16.14 -15.93 -2.07
N SER A 90 -16.92 -14.85 -2.01
CA SER A 90 -16.47 -13.55 -1.54
C SER A 90 -16.00 -13.61 -0.09
N TYR A 91 -16.75 -14.29 0.78
CA TYR A 91 -16.38 -14.49 2.18
C TYR A 91 -15.04 -15.22 2.31
N LYS A 92 -14.82 -16.29 1.55
CA LYS A 92 -13.54 -17.00 1.52
C LYS A 92 -12.39 -16.09 1.05
N GLN A 93 -12.61 -15.28 0.01
CA GLN A 93 -11.61 -14.33 -0.48
C GLN A 93 -11.26 -13.27 0.55
N ILE A 94 -12.27 -12.69 1.22
CA ILE A 94 -12.08 -11.70 2.27
C ILE A 94 -11.27 -12.30 3.43
N SER A 95 -11.64 -13.51 3.88
CA SER A 95 -10.90 -14.21 4.96
C SER A 95 -9.43 -14.41 4.61
N VAL A 96 -9.11 -14.85 3.39
CA VAL A 96 -7.71 -15.02 2.95
C VAL A 96 -6.97 -13.68 2.92
N LEU A 97 -7.61 -12.62 2.40
CA LEU A 97 -7.01 -11.29 2.36
C LEU A 97 -6.79 -10.70 3.76
N GLU A 98 -7.67 -10.98 4.71
CA GLU A 98 -7.51 -10.58 6.11
C GLU A 98 -6.33 -11.29 6.76
N ASP A 99 -6.17 -12.60 6.51
CA ASP A 99 -5.03 -13.39 6.98
C ASP A 99 -3.70 -12.89 6.39
N ASP A 100 -3.64 -12.65 5.08
CA ASP A 100 -2.47 -12.11 4.38
C ASP A 100 -2.10 -10.70 4.88
N LEU A 101 -3.10 -9.86 5.14
CA LEU A 101 -2.91 -8.54 5.73
C LEU A 101 -2.32 -8.65 7.14
N GLY A 102 -2.82 -9.58 7.95
CA GLY A 102 -2.29 -9.90 9.28
C GLY A 102 -0.84 -10.36 9.22
N GLN A 103 -0.53 -11.29 8.31
CA GLN A 103 0.83 -11.80 8.09
C GLN A 103 1.79 -10.66 7.67
N THR A 104 1.37 -9.83 6.72
CA THR A 104 2.17 -8.70 6.23
C THR A 104 2.46 -7.69 7.35
N ARG A 105 1.49 -7.40 8.23
CA ARG A 105 1.69 -6.54 9.39
C ARG A 105 2.68 -7.15 10.38
N CYS A 106 2.57 -8.44 10.67
CA CYS A 106 3.50 -9.16 11.53
C CYS A 106 4.94 -9.11 10.98
N ILE A 107 5.13 -9.39 9.68
CA ILE A 107 6.44 -9.31 9.03
C ILE A 107 7.00 -7.89 9.11
N LYS A 108 6.17 -6.87 8.84
CA LYS A 108 6.58 -5.46 8.95
C LYS A 108 7.08 -5.13 10.37
N GLU A 109 6.36 -5.57 11.39
CA GLU A 109 6.73 -5.34 12.80
C GLU A 109 8.03 -6.04 13.16
N GLN A 110 8.21 -7.30 12.71
CA GLN A 110 9.46 -8.04 12.90
C GLN A 110 10.64 -7.35 12.22
N LEU A 111 10.49 -6.87 10.99
CA LEU A 111 11.53 -6.13 10.28
C LEU A 111 11.86 -4.80 10.97
N HIS A 112 10.86 -4.08 11.48
CA HIS A 112 11.10 -2.86 12.27
C HIS A 112 11.88 -3.15 13.55
N LYS A 113 11.58 -4.26 14.24
CA LYS A 113 12.33 -4.70 15.41
C LYS A 113 13.77 -5.04 15.03
N TYR A 114 13.95 -5.81 13.97
CA TYR A 114 15.26 -6.22 13.49
C TYR A 114 16.15 -5.03 13.07
N VAL A 115 15.58 -4.00 12.44
CA VAL A 115 16.31 -2.76 12.14
C VAL A 115 16.87 -2.11 13.42
N ARG A 116 16.07 -2.01 14.48
CA ARG A 116 16.54 -1.47 15.77
C ARG A 116 17.65 -2.30 16.40
N GLU A 117 17.54 -3.63 16.30
CA GLU A 117 18.59 -4.54 16.78
C GLU A 117 19.90 -4.36 16.01
N LEU A 118 19.83 -4.16 14.68
CA LEU A 118 20.99 -3.85 13.85
C LEU A 118 21.60 -2.48 14.17
N GLU A 119 20.77 -1.46 14.39
CA GLU A 119 21.20 -0.12 14.82
C GLU A 119 21.95 -0.20 16.16
N GLN A 120 21.40 -0.91 17.14
CA GLN A 120 22.05 -1.12 18.43
C GLN A 120 23.39 -1.86 18.29
N ALA A 121 23.44 -2.94 17.51
CA ALA A 121 24.68 -3.68 17.27
C ALA A 121 25.74 -2.82 16.58
N ASN A 122 25.33 -1.90 15.70
CA ASN A 122 26.24 -0.95 15.06
C ASN A 122 26.78 0.08 16.06
N ASP A 123 25.93 0.62 16.94
CA ASP A 123 26.38 1.52 18.02
C ASP A 123 27.39 0.84 18.96
N ASP A 124 27.15 -0.43 19.30
CA ASP A 124 28.05 -1.23 20.12
C ASP A 124 29.39 -1.48 19.40
N LEU A 125 29.36 -1.74 18.09
CA LEU A 125 30.55 -1.90 17.26
C LEU A 125 31.35 -0.59 17.17
N GLU A 126 30.69 0.55 17.00
CA GLU A 126 31.36 1.86 17.01
C GLU A 126 32.01 2.15 18.36
N ARG A 127 31.34 1.82 19.46
CA ARG A 127 31.90 1.96 20.81
C ARG A 127 33.15 1.11 20.99
N ALA A 128 33.09 -0.16 20.58
CA ALA A 128 34.23 -1.08 20.62
C ALA A 128 35.40 -0.59 19.75
N LYS A 129 35.09 -0.03 18.57
CA LYS A 129 36.09 0.59 17.70
C LYS A 129 36.77 1.77 18.38
N ARG A 130 36.01 2.68 19.00
CA ARG A 130 36.58 3.84 19.73
C ARG A 130 37.48 3.39 20.88
N ALA A 131 37.04 2.42 21.68
CA ALA A 131 37.85 1.86 22.76
C ALA A 131 39.16 1.22 22.25
N THR A 132 39.08 0.48 21.14
CA THR A 132 40.27 -0.11 20.50
C THR A 132 41.24 0.96 20.01
N ILE A 133 40.75 2.02 19.36
CA ILE A 133 41.61 3.13 18.89
C ILE A 133 42.32 3.78 20.06
N THR A 134 41.60 4.16 21.13
CA THR A 134 42.22 4.75 22.32
C THR A 134 43.24 3.81 22.96
N SER A 135 42.97 2.51 23.02
CA SER A 135 43.95 1.54 23.54
C SER A 135 45.21 1.43 22.67
N LEU A 136 45.09 1.61 21.35
CA LEU A 136 46.23 1.62 20.44
C LEU A 136 47.04 2.91 20.61
N GLU A 137 46.37 4.07 20.68
CA GLU A 137 47.00 5.37 20.94
C GLU A 137 47.77 5.37 22.27
N ASP A 138 47.20 4.78 23.33
CA ASP A 138 47.87 4.61 24.62
C ASP A 138 49.14 3.74 24.51
N PHE A 139 49.10 2.69 23.68
CA PHE A 139 50.26 1.83 23.44
C PHE A 139 51.35 2.56 22.64
N GLU A 140 50.95 3.29 21.59
CA GLU A 140 51.85 4.13 20.80
C GLU A 140 52.54 5.18 21.67
N GLN A 141 51.79 5.85 22.57
CA GLN A 141 52.36 6.83 23.49
C GLN A 141 53.39 6.20 24.43
N ARG A 142 53.09 5.02 25.01
CA ARG A 142 54.03 4.30 25.88
C ARG A 142 55.29 3.87 25.13
N LEU A 143 55.13 3.42 23.88
CA LEU A 143 56.25 3.03 23.03
C LEU A 143 57.12 4.24 22.68
N ASN A 144 56.53 5.38 22.33
CA ASN A 144 57.27 6.63 22.10
C ASN A 144 58.06 7.07 23.34
N GLN A 145 57.45 7.05 24.53
CA GLN A 145 58.16 7.35 25.76
C GLN A 145 59.30 6.36 26.05
N ALA A 146 59.16 5.09 25.66
CA ALA A 146 60.23 4.10 25.80
C ALA A 146 61.37 4.39 24.81
N ILE A 147 61.06 4.82 23.59
CA ILE A 147 62.06 5.28 22.61
C ILE A 147 62.81 6.50 23.14
N GLU A 148 62.11 7.51 23.63
CA GLU A 148 62.73 8.72 24.20
C GLU A 148 63.68 8.39 25.36
N ARG A 149 63.28 7.49 26.27
CA ARG A 149 64.16 7.02 27.35
C ARG A 149 65.37 6.27 26.83
N ASN A 150 65.22 5.42 25.81
CA ASN A 150 66.35 4.71 25.22
C ASN A 150 67.33 5.68 24.54
N ALA A 151 66.84 6.68 23.81
CA ALA A 151 67.69 7.71 23.19
C ALA A 151 68.45 8.53 24.25
N PHE A 152 67.81 8.86 25.37
CA PHE A 152 68.48 9.52 26.49
C PHE A 152 69.59 8.65 27.10
N LEU A 153 69.31 7.36 27.35
CA LEU A 153 70.31 6.41 27.84
C LEU A 153 71.47 6.21 26.86
N GLU A 154 71.20 6.18 25.55
CA GLU A 154 72.23 6.09 24.51
C GLU A 154 73.17 7.31 24.58
N SER A 155 72.64 8.52 24.73
CA SER A 155 73.45 9.73 24.94
C SER A 155 74.27 9.70 26.23
N GLU A 156 73.75 9.14 27.33
CA GLU A 156 74.52 8.99 28.57
C GLU A 156 75.67 7.98 28.41
N LEU A 157 75.46 6.92 27.61
CA LEU A 157 76.51 5.96 27.26
C LEU A 157 77.58 6.60 26.38
N ASP A 158 77.19 7.42 25.40
CA ASP A 158 78.11 8.17 24.54
C ASP A 158 78.97 9.17 25.35
N GLU A 159 78.38 9.91 26.28
CA GLU A 159 79.12 10.82 27.18
C GLU A 159 80.13 10.04 28.05
N LYS A 160 79.69 8.89 28.59
CA LYS A 160 80.57 8.00 29.36
C LYS A 160 81.73 7.49 28.51
N GLU A 161 81.50 7.10 27.25
CA GLU A 161 82.56 6.68 26.32
C GLU A 161 83.53 7.82 26.03
N SER A 162 83.03 9.02 25.74
CA SER A 162 83.85 10.22 25.54
C SER A 162 84.72 10.55 26.75
N LEU A 163 84.18 10.42 27.97
CA LEU A 163 84.94 10.62 29.20
C LEU A 163 86.00 9.53 29.38
N LEU A 164 85.71 8.27 29.06
CA LEU A 164 86.69 7.18 29.11
C LEU A 164 87.86 7.44 28.16
N VAL A 165 87.59 7.89 26.93
CA VAL A 165 88.63 8.30 25.96
C VAL A 165 89.46 9.47 26.52
N SER A 166 88.80 10.48 27.09
CA SER A 166 89.48 11.63 27.68
C SER A 166 90.37 11.26 28.87
N VAL A 167 89.88 10.38 29.77
CA VAL A 167 90.66 9.83 30.89
C VAL A 167 91.84 9.02 30.38
N GLN A 168 91.65 8.22 29.32
CA GLN A 168 92.74 7.44 28.74
C GLN A 168 93.82 8.35 28.16
N ARG A 169 93.44 9.39 27.44
CA ARG A 169 94.37 10.41 26.92
C ARG A 169 95.14 11.12 28.03
N LEU A 170 94.45 11.56 29.10
CA LEU A 170 95.11 12.17 30.26
C LEU A 170 96.07 11.20 30.97
N LYS A 171 95.74 9.91 31.03
CA LYS A 171 96.66 8.89 31.55
C LYS A 171 97.91 8.75 30.68
N ASP A 172 97.75 8.77 29.37
CA ASP A 172 98.87 8.73 28.42
C ASP A 172 99.74 9.99 28.55
N GLU A 173 99.14 11.19 28.61
CA GLU A 173 99.85 12.46 28.86
C GLU A 173 100.57 12.45 30.23
N ALA A 174 99.93 11.96 31.29
CA ALA A 174 100.56 11.82 32.60
C ALA A 174 101.72 10.80 32.60
N ARG A 175 101.62 9.74 31.80
CA ARG A 175 102.71 8.78 31.60
C ARG A 175 103.87 9.43 30.87
N ASP A 176 103.59 10.17 29.79
CA ASP A 176 104.59 10.86 28.98
C ASP A 176 105.31 11.94 29.80
N LEU A 177 104.57 12.75 30.58
CA LEU A 177 105.16 13.73 31.50
C LEU A 177 106.01 13.08 32.60
N ARG A 178 105.59 11.94 33.17
CA ARG A 178 106.44 11.18 34.11
C ARG A 178 107.72 10.70 33.43
N GLN A 179 107.64 10.28 32.17
CA GLN A 179 108.82 9.88 31.39
C GLN A 179 109.73 11.08 31.12
N GLU A 180 109.17 12.25 30.76
CA GLU A 180 109.93 13.50 30.63
C GLU A 180 110.60 13.93 31.92
N LEU A 181 109.92 13.83 33.07
CA LEU A 181 110.51 14.11 34.38
C LEU A 181 111.64 13.13 34.71
N ALA A 182 111.47 11.84 34.43
CA ALA A 182 112.53 10.83 34.62
C ALA A 182 113.72 11.01 33.65
N VAL A 183 113.52 11.65 32.50
CA VAL A 183 114.60 12.06 31.59
C VAL A 183 115.25 13.36 32.07
N ARG A 184 114.46 14.32 32.57
CA ARG A 184 114.97 15.54 33.22
C ARG A 184 115.81 15.22 34.43
N GLU A 185 115.39 14.30 35.29
CA GLU A 185 116.16 13.84 36.45
C GLU A 185 117.52 13.24 36.03
N ARG A 186 117.57 12.49 34.91
CA ARG A 186 118.82 12.00 34.30
C ARG A 186 119.66 13.07 33.57
N THR A 187 119.07 14.19 33.18
CA THR A 187 119.78 15.31 32.53
C THR A 187 120.15 16.43 33.51
N THR A 188 119.48 16.53 34.67
CA THR A 188 119.84 17.42 35.77
C THR A 188 121.13 17.02 36.48
N ASP A 189 121.59 15.77 36.33
CA ASP A 189 122.95 15.37 36.72
C ASP A 189 124.05 15.89 35.78
N VAL A 190 123.72 16.48 34.61
CA VAL A 190 124.72 16.95 33.63
C VAL A 190 124.71 18.46 33.39
N THR A 191 123.66 19.21 33.74
CA THR A 191 123.65 20.66 33.43
C THR A 191 123.07 21.50 34.56
N ARG A 192 123.94 21.85 35.52
CA ARG A 192 123.78 23.05 36.36
C ARG A 192 124.14 24.30 35.54
N MET A 193 123.52 25.42 35.91
CA MET A 193 123.80 26.82 35.51
C MET A 193 123.06 27.23 34.21
N SER A 194 122.26 28.30 34.09
CA SER A 194 122.13 29.56 34.84
C SER A 194 120.75 30.22 34.60
N ALA A 195 120.29 31.04 35.55
CA ALA A 195 119.33 32.14 35.35
C ALA A 195 120.05 33.35 34.64
N PRO A 196 119.44 34.51 34.24
CA PRO A 196 118.31 35.21 34.89
C PRO A 196 117.42 36.21 34.04
N SER A 197 116.44 36.82 34.74
CA SER A 197 115.89 38.22 34.66
C SER A 197 114.87 38.72 33.59
N SER A 198 113.83 39.42 34.12
CA SER A 198 112.72 40.27 33.56
C SER A 198 113.18 41.61 32.90
N PRO A 199 112.37 42.60 32.40
CA PRO A 199 110.95 43.04 32.62
C PRO A 199 110.14 43.37 31.31
N THR A 200 108.89 43.87 31.24
CA THR A 200 108.39 45.25 31.45
C THR A 200 106.89 45.38 31.10
N LEU A 201 106.25 46.45 31.61
CA LEU A 201 104.86 46.94 31.48
C LEU A 201 104.37 47.23 30.04
N ASP A 202 103.04 47.25 29.81
CA ASP A 202 102.27 48.48 29.50
C ASP A 202 100.74 48.26 29.38
N THR A 203 100.03 49.30 29.82
CA THR A 203 98.61 49.73 29.69
C THR A 203 98.02 49.54 28.29
N ASP A 204 96.70 49.34 28.07
CA ASP A 204 95.68 50.40 28.20
C ASP A 204 94.24 49.92 27.83
N LYS A 205 93.23 50.63 28.39
CA LYS A 205 91.83 50.85 27.94
C LYS A 205 90.64 50.04 28.49
N MET A 206 89.90 50.76 29.33
CA MET A 206 88.49 50.62 29.73
C MET A 206 87.52 51.09 28.63
N ASP A 207 86.29 50.55 28.61
CA ASP A 207 85.00 51.29 28.66
C ASP A 207 83.85 50.26 28.82
N THR A 208 83.10 50.24 29.95
CA THR A 208 81.78 50.89 30.19
C THR A 208 80.63 50.23 29.38
N ALA A 209 79.81 49.30 29.92
CA ALA A 209 78.58 49.48 30.75
C ALA A 209 77.47 50.31 30.00
N VAL A 210 76.17 50.04 29.90
CA VAL A 210 75.09 49.60 30.84
C VAL A 210 73.78 49.40 30.03
N GLN A 211 73.00 48.37 30.40
CA GLN A 211 71.53 48.16 30.50
C GLN A 211 70.46 48.80 29.56
N ALA A 212 69.43 47.99 29.26
CA ALA A 212 68.01 48.27 29.58
C ALA A 212 67.18 46.95 29.51
N SER A 213 66.61 46.45 30.63
CA SER A 213 65.19 46.54 31.04
C SER A 213 64.27 45.53 30.34
N LEU A 214 63.97 44.36 30.93
CA LEU A 214 62.91 44.05 31.92
C LEU A 214 61.48 44.37 31.44
N SER A 215 60.65 43.33 31.26
CA SER A 215 59.23 43.26 31.70
C SER A 215 58.55 41.92 31.34
N LEU A 216 58.24 41.13 32.37
CA LEU A 216 57.04 40.26 32.54
C LEU A 216 56.02 41.10 33.37
N PRO A 217 54.68 40.83 33.45
CA PRO A 217 54.15 39.58 34.04
C PRO A 217 52.72 39.09 33.69
N ALA A 218 52.49 37.81 34.06
CA ALA A 218 51.35 37.16 34.72
C ALA A 218 49.90 37.08 34.13
N THR A 219 49.42 35.83 34.16
CA THR A 219 48.07 35.21 34.11
C THR A 219 47.10 35.74 35.21
N PRO A 220 45.74 35.51 35.22
CA PRO A 220 45.15 34.16 35.11
C PRO A 220 43.64 33.97 34.71
N VAL A 221 43.27 32.67 34.63
CA VAL A 221 41.94 32.02 34.76
C VAL A 221 40.82 32.31 33.73
N GLY A 222 40.39 31.23 33.06
CA GLY A 222 39.07 31.12 32.43
C GLY A 222 38.84 29.75 31.77
N LYS A 223 38.26 28.80 32.53
CA LYS A 223 37.78 27.48 32.05
C LYS A 223 36.52 27.67 31.19
N THR A 224 36.33 26.83 30.17
CA THR A 224 35.06 26.26 29.62
C THR A 224 35.43 25.57 28.29
N ILE A 225 35.78 24.27 28.26
CA ILE A 225 34.92 23.13 27.90
C ILE A 225 33.84 23.51 26.87
N GLU A 226 34.04 23.13 25.60
CA GLU A 226 33.12 22.30 24.80
C GLU A 226 33.56 22.28 23.32
N HIS A 227 34.02 21.10 22.87
CA HIS A 227 33.63 20.61 21.54
C HIS A 227 32.31 19.85 21.76
N PRO A 228 31.34 19.95 20.84
CA PRO A 228 31.32 18.92 19.81
C PRO A 228 30.84 19.38 18.43
N PHE A 229 31.18 18.55 17.45
CA PHE A 229 30.42 18.28 16.22
C PHE A 229 28.93 18.65 16.30
N MET A 230 28.38 19.19 15.21
CA MET A 230 27.24 18.60 14.50
C MET A 230 26.97 19.33 13.18
N SER A 231 26.90 18.52 12.13
CA SER A 231 26.24 18.81 10.86
C SER A 231 24.84 19.38 11.06
N GLN A 232 24.47 20.44 10.34
CA GLN A 232 23.10 20.54 9.84
C GLN A 232 22.98 21.40 8.58
N LYS A 233 22.82 20.67 7.47
CA LYS A 233 21.85 20.90 6.39
C LYS A 233 20.88 22.06 6.66
N VAL A 234 21.04 23.16 5.92
CA VAL A 234 19.96 24.11 5.63
C VAL A 234 19.86 24.30 4.13
N LEU A 235 18.62 24.18 3.69
CA LEU A 235 18.09 24.26 2.35
C LEU A 235 18.51 25.58 1.68
N THR A 236 19.13 25.49 0.52
CA THR A 236 19.19 26.60 -0.43
C THR A 236 18.47 26.16 -1.70
N ASN A 237 17.38 26.88 -1.96
CA ASN A 237 16.57 26.78 -3.15
C ASN A 237 17.34 27.46 -4.28
N GLY A 238 17.92 26.68 -5.19
CA GLY A 238 18.75 27.19 -6.28
C GLY A 238 18.63 26.32 -7.53
N CYS A 239 17.84 26.79 -8.49
CA CYS A 239 17.90 26.33 -9.88
C CYS A 239 19.27 26.73 -10.45
N GLY A 240 20.09 25.74 -10.82
CA GLY A 240 21.41 25.95 -11.40
C GLY A 240 22.22 24.66 -11.54
N SER A 241 22.00 23.95 -12.66
CA SER A 241 22.96 23.10 -13.40
C SER A 241 24.15 22.45 -12.64
N SER A 242 23.90 21.70 -11.56
CA SER A 242 24.87 20.68 -11.13
C SER A 242 24.61 19.39 -11.89
N PRO A 243 25.64 18.75 -12.50
CA PRO A 243 25.45 17.49 -13.18
C PRO A 243 24.95 16.46 -12.16
N LEU A 244 23.74 15.91 -12.40
CA LEU A 244 23.18 14.84 -11.59
C LEU A 244 24.21 13.73 -11.41
N THR A 245 24.36 13.23 -10.18
CA THR A 245 25.23 12.10 -9.89
C THR A 245 24.85 10.93 -10.82
N PRO A 246 25.80 10.10 -11.27
CA PRO A 246 25.51 8.99 -12.19
C PRO A 246 24.35 8.11 -11.72
N SER A 247 24.25 7.86 -10.40
CA SER A 247 23.16 7.11 -9.78
C SER A 247 21.80 7.82 -9.87
N ALA A 248 21.74 9.13 -9.59
CA ALA A 248 20.50 9.91 -9.71
C ALA A 248 20.01 9.97 -11.17
N ARG A 249 20.94 10.05 -12.13
CA ARG A 249 20.62 10.04 -13.57
C ARG A 249 20.03 8.69 -13.99
N ILE A 250 20.64 7.57 -13.60
CA ILE A 250 20.16 6.23 -13.94
C ILE A 250 18.80 5.96 -13.30
N SER A 251 18.60 6.34 -12.03
CA SER A 251 17.31 6.22 -11.35
C SER A 251 16.22 7.04 -12.05
N ALA A 252 16.51 8.28 -12.45
CA ALA A 252 15.56 9.12 -13.17
C ALA A 252 15.19 8.53 -14.54
N LEU A 253 16.16 7.99 -15.29
CA LEU A 253 15.91 7.34 -16.58
C LEU A 253 15.07 6.06 -16.44
N ASN A 254 15.29 5.26 -15.40
CA ASN A 254 14.47 4.07 -15.12
C ASN A 254 13.02 4.45 -14.80
N ILE A 255 12.81 5.47 -13.97
CA ILE A 255 11.48 5.99 -13.64
C ILE A 255 10.77 6.48 -14.90
N VAL A 256 11.45 7.29 -15.73
CA VAL A 256 10.91 7.78 -17.00
C VAL A 256 10.60 6.62 -17.96
N GLY A 257 11.46 5.62 -18.04
CA GLY A 257 11.24 4.42 -18.86
C GLY A 257 10.02 3.61 -18.40
N ASP A 258 9.83 3.45 -17.10
CA ASP A 258 8.66 2.76 -16.54
C ASP A 258 7.37 3.55 -16.76
N LEU A 259 7.42 4.88 -16.64
CA LEU A 259 6.31 5.77 -16.96
C LEU A 259 5.91 5.64 -18.43
N LEU A 260 6.87 5.69 -19.37
CA LEU A 260 6.59 5.51 -20.80
C LEU A 260 5.98 4.14 -21.11
N ARG A 261 6.47 3.07 -20.46
CA ARG A 261 5.90 1.72 -20.62
C ARG A 261 4.46 1.65 -20.10
N LYS A 262 4.18 2.28 -18.96
CA LYS A 262 2.82 2.37 -18.40
C LYS A 262 1.88 3.20 -19.26
N VAL A 263 2.36 4.31 -19.81
CA VAL A 263 1.60 5.15 -20.76
C VAL A 263 1.28 4.36 -22.02
N GLY A 264 2.24 3.65 -22.62
CA GLY A 264 1.99 2.81 -23.79
C GLY A 264 0.99 1.68 -23.54
N ALA A 265 1.04 1.06 -22.34
CA ALA A 265 0.03 0.07 -21.93
C ALA A 265 -1.36 0.70 -21.74
N LEU A 266 -1.42 1.91 -21.21
CA LEU A 266 -2.67 2.67 -21.03
C LEU A 266 -3.27 3.06 -22.38
N GLU A 267 -2.46 3.54 -23.33
CA GLU A 267 -2.87 3.87 -24.69
C GLU A 267 -3.40 2.64 -25.43
N SER A 268 -2.74 1.49 -25.28
CA SER A 268 -3.20 0.22 -25.86
C SER A 268 -4.56 -0.21 -25.30
N LYS A 269 -4.77 -0.08 -23.99
CA LYS A 269 -6.08 -0.35 -23.36
C LYS A 269 -7.14 0.64 -23.81
N LEU A 270 -6.80 1.92 -23.95
CA LEU A 270 -7.73 2.96 -24.39
C LEU A 270 -8.14 2.77 -25.85
N ALA A 271 -7.20 2.34 -26.70
CA ALA A 271 -7.50 1.93 -28.08
C ALA A 271 -8.44 0.72 -28.11
N ALA A 272 -8.21 -0.30 -27.27
CA ALA A 272 -9.09 -1.45 -27.15
C ALA A 272 -10.50 -1.06 -26.68
N CYS A 273 -10.63 -0.16 -25.70
CA CYS A 273 -11.92 0.37 -25.24
C CYS A 273 -12.65 1.15 -26.34
N ARG A 274 -11.94 1.97 -27.13
CA ARG A 274 -12.53 2.66 -28.30
C ARG A 274 -13.05 1.67 -29.35
N ASN A 275 -12.30 0.60 -29.62
CA ASN A 275 -12.73 -0.43 -30.56
C ASN A 275 -13.95 -1.19 -30.02
N PHE A 276 -13.96 -1.55 -28.73
CA PHE A 276 -15.10 -2.20 -28.09
C PHE A 276 -16.37 -1.32 -28.11
N ALA A 277 -16.23 -0.01 -27.88
CA ALA A 277 -17.34 0.94 -27.97
C ALA A 277 -17.86 1.09 -29.41
N LYS A 278 -16.96 1.09 -30.41
CA LYS A 278 -17.33 1.09 -31.83
C LYS A 278 -18.05 -0.21 -32.22
N ASP A 279 -17.58 -1.36 -31.75
CA ASP A 279 -18.21 -2.66 -32.00
C ASP A 279 -19.59 -2.77 -31.35
N GLN A 280 -19.76 -2.23 -30.13
CA GLN A 280 -21.08 -2.13 -29.50
C GLN A 280 -22.03 -1.22 -30.29
N ALA A 281 -21.55 -0.06 -30.74
CA ALA A 281 -22.35 0.85 -31.56
C ALA A 281 -22.73 0.22 -32.90
N ALA A 282 -21.82 -0.52 -33.55
CA ALA A 282 -22.11 -1.26 -34.78
C ALA A 282 -23.17 -2.35 -34.55
N ARG A 283 -23.07 -3.15 -33.48
CA ARG A 283 -24.08 -4.17 -33.13
C ARG A 283 -25.46 -3.57 -32.83
N LYS A 284 -25.51 -2.39 -32.21
CA LYS A 284 -26.76 -1.68 -31.91
C LYS A 284 -27.44 -1.16 -33.18
N ASN A 285 -26.67 -0.77 -34.19
CA ASN A 285 -27.18 -0.34 -35.50
C ASN A 285 -27.75 -1.50 -36.34
N TYR A 286 -27.25 -2.72 -36.17
CA TYR A 286 -27.84 -3.92 -36.80
C TYR A 286 -29.07 -4.47 -36.06
N SER A 287 -29.30 -4.08 -34.80
CA SER A 287 -30.39 -4.60 -33.97
C SER A 287 -31.69 -3.77 -34.04
N THR A 288 -31.71 -2.64 -34.75
CA THR A 288 -32.90 -1.76 -34.84
C THR A 288 -33.68 -1.93 -36.16
N GLY A 289 -33.38 -2.97 -36.94
CA GLY A 289 -34.09 -3.29 -38.18
C GLY A 289 -34.66 -4.71 -38.16
N ASN A 290 -35.98 -4.80 -37.98
CA ASN A 290 -36.87 -5.93 -38.27
C ASN A 290 -36.74 -7.23 -37.46
N GLY A 291 -37.91 -7.73 -37.08
CA GLY A 291 -38.11 -8.99 -36.39
C GLY A 291 -38.03 -10.25 -37.28
N ASN A 292 -38.20 -11.36 -36.56
CA ASN A 292 -38.39 -12.74 -36.99
C ASN A 292 -37.18 -13.57 -37.48
N LEU A 293 -36.98 -14.64 -36.68
CA LEU A 293 -36.79 -16.05 -37.04
C LEU A 293 -35.39 -16.69 -37.00
N ILE A 294 -35.42 -17.89 -36.39
CA ILE A 294 -34.65 -19.12 -36.65
C ILE A 294 -33.33 -19.32 -35.89
N ASN A 295 -33.47 -20.09 -34.80
CA ASN A 295 -32.75 -21.34 -34.51
C ASN A 295 -31.58 -21.71 -35.45
N SER A 296 -30.35 -21.71 -34.94
CA SER A 296 -29.34 -22.67 -35.39
C SER A 296 -28.30 -22.95 -34.31
N ASN A 297 -28.16 -24.23 -34.01
CA ASN A 297 -27.08 -24.81 -33.22
C ASN A 297 -25.72 -24.51 -33.85
N ALA A 298 -24.77 -24.04 -33.05
CA ALA A 298 -23.35 -24.19 -33.32
C ALA A 298 -22.58 -24.35 -32.01
N THR A 299 -22.46 -25.60 -31.59
CA THR A 299 -21.38 -26.07 -30.71
C THR A 299 -20.03 -25.74 -31.34
N LYS A 300 -19.17 -24.98 -30.64
CA LYS A 300 -17.73 -25.25 -30.42
C LYS A 300 -17.09 -24.14 -29.59
N PHE A 301 -16.44 -24.57 -28.52
CA PHE A 301 -15.69 -23.78 -27.55
C PHE A 301 -14.52 -23.00 -28.15
N SER A 302 -14.23 -21.84 -27.55
CA SER A 302 -12.87 -21.46 -27.13
C SER A 302 -12.99 -20.48 -25.96
N HIS A 303 -12.57 -20.93 -24.77
CA HIS A 303 -12.54 -20.18 -23.53
C HIS A 303 -11.60 -18.97 -23.61
N SER A 304 -12.05 -17.81 -23.11
CA SER A 304 -11.16 -16.76 -22.60
C SER A 304 -11.57 -16.47 -21.16
N LEU A 305 -10.67 -16.79 -20.23
CA LEU A 305 -10.82 -16.57 -18.78
C LEU A 305 -10.92 -15.06 -18.52
N HIS A 306 -12.10 -14.57 -18.13
CA HIS A 306 -12.25 -13.22 -17.63
C HIS A 306 -12.46 -13.24 -16.12
N THR A 307 -11.37 -12.96 -15.40
CA THR A 307 -11.43 -12.43 -14.04
C THR A 307 -12.13 -11.08 -14.12
N THR A 308 -13.20 -10.89 -13.35
CA THR A 308 -13.84 -9.58 -13.16
C THR A 308 -13.66 -9.19 -11.71
N TYR A 309 -12.66 -8.34 -11.47
CA TYR A 309 -12.53 -7.54 -10.27
C TYR A 309 -13.63 -6.46 -10.33
N PHE A 310 -14.62 -6.56 -9.45
CA PHE A 310 -15.56 -5.47 -9.20
C PHE A 310 -15.00 -4.60 -8.09
N ASP A 311 -14.45 -3.43 -8.45
CA ASP A 311 -14.12 -2.37 -7.51
C ASP A 311 -15.33 -1.43 -7.40
N LYS A 312 -15.84 -1.25 -6.19
CA LYS A 312 -17.02 -0.44 -5.88
C LYS A 312 -16.58 0.73 -5.01
N ALA A 313 -15.99 1.74 -5.65
CA ALA A 313 -15.77 3.05 -5.05
C ALA A 313 -16.68 4.08 -5.75
N THR A 314 -17.84 4.34 -5.17
CA THR A 314 -18.69 5.48 -5.54
C THR A 314 -18.46 6.59 -4.54
N VAL A 315 -17.50 7.47 -4.84
CA VAL A 315 -17.43 8.81 -4.25
C VAL A 315 -18.06 9.74 -5.27
N ASN A 316 -19.29 10.19 -5.00
CA ASN A 316 -19.85 11.38 -5.63
C ASN A 316 -20.38 12.28 -4.52
N GLY A 317 -19.69 13.40 -4.33
CA GLY A 317 -20.21 14.54 -3.62
C GLY A 317 -21.34 15.19 -4.41
N LEU A 318 -22.37 15.62 -3.68
CA LEU A 318 -23.36 16.59 -4.13
C LEU A 318 -23.47 17.65 -3.05
N ASP A 319 -23.45 18.90 -3.51
CA ASP A 319 -23.42 20.16 -2.76
C ASP A 319 -24.57 20.32 -1.74
N PRO A 320 -24.38 21.14 -0.67
CA PRO A 320 -25.39 21.41 0.34
C PRO A 320 -26.25 22.63 -0.04
N GLY A 321 -27.57 22.47 -0.07
CA GLY A 321 -28.50 23.55 -0.36
C GLY A 321 -29.78 23.49 0.47
N ALA A 322 -29.85 24.37 1.47
CA ALA A 322 -31.03 24.98 2.09
C ALA A 322 -32.01 24.12 2.91
N LEU A 323 -32.03 24.48 4.20
CA LEU A 323 -33.02 24.24 5.23
C LEU A 323 -34.47 24.46 4.77
N THR A 324 -35.39 23.56 5.14
CA THR A 324 -36.71 23.95 5.68
C THR A 324 -37.21 22.85 6.62
N ALA A 325 -37.36 23.19 7.89
CA ALA A 325 -38.02 22.39 8.90
C ALA A 325 -39.54 22.45 8.70
N MET A 326 -40.23 21.31 8.78
CA MET A 326 -41.65 21.23 9.20
C MET A 326 -41.88 19.91 9.94
N ALA A 327 -42.45 20.04 11.13
CA ALA A 327 -42.69 19.00 12.12
C ALA A 327 -43.91 18.10 11.81
N SER A 328 -43.94 16.89 12.38
CA SER A 328 -45.12 16.31 13.03
C SER A 328 -44.85 14.98 13.77
N PRO A 329 -45.72 14.56 14.72
CA PRO A 329 -45.29 13.96 15.99
C PRO A 329 -45.78 12.53 16.26
N ARG A 330 -45.34 12.02 17.42
CA ARG A 330 -45.89 10.91 18.26
C ARG A 330 -45.66 9.46 17.82
N THR A 331 -44.69 8.83 18.47
CA THR A 331 -44.65 7.39 18.73
C THR A 331 -45.45 7.06 20.00
N VAL A 332 -46.33 6.06 19.89
CA VAL A 332 -47.15 5.49 20.96
C VAL A 332 -46.33 4.42 21.69
N SER A 333 -46.33 4.44 23.02
CA SER A 333 -45.67 3.45 23.90
C SER A 333 -46.44 2.11 23.96
N PRO A 334 -45.77 0.97 24.22
CA PRO A 334 -46.41 -0.34 24.29
C PRO A 334 -47.06 -0.61 25.67
N PRO A 335 -48.03 -1.55 25.77
CA PRO A 335 -48.79 -1.76 26.99
C PRO A 335 -48.03 -2.62 28.00
N SER A 336 -48.09 -2.20 29.27
CA SER A 336 -47.65 -2.91 30.46
C SER A 336 -48.58 -4.09 30.78
N MET A 337 -48.02 -5.29 30.84
CA MET A 337 -48.67 -6.48 31.40
C MET A 337 -48.67 -6.37 32.94
N LEU A 338 -49.85 -6.38 33.55
CA LEU A 338 -50.05 -6.54 35.00
C LEU A 338 -49.94 -8.02 35.39
N PRO A 339 -49.34 -8.38 36.54
CA PRO A 339 -49.46 -9.71 37.11
C PRO A 339 -50.69 -9.81 38.02
N LEU A 340 -51.49 -10.86 37.82
CA LEU A 340 -52.51 -11.33 38.74
C LEU A 340 -51.85 -12.06 39.91
N SER A 341 -52.21 -11.73 41.15
CA SER A 341 -52.10 -12.62 42.30
C SER A 341 -53.11 -12.24 43.38
N VAL A 342 -53.87 -13.27 43.78
CA VAL A 342 -54.82 -13.45 44.89
C VAL A 342 -56.21 -12.84 44.73
#